data_AF-A0A920BAP0-F1
#
_entry.id   AF-A0A920BAP0-F1
#
_cell.length_a   1.000
_cell.length_b   1.000
_cell.length_c   1.000
_cell.angle_alpha   90.00
_cell.angle_beta   90.00
_cell.angle_gamma   90.00
#
_symmetry.space_group_name_H-M   'P 1'
#
loop_
_entity.id
_entity.type
_entity.pdbx_description
1 polymer ?
#
loop_
_entity_poly.entity_id
_entity_poly.type
_entity_poly.pdbx_seq_one_letter_code
_entity_poly.pdbx_strand_id
1 'polypeptide(L)' 'MSTTGIENWALDLKDVAQIYPFQGSEGNLFIIGLVTWIGWHIWCAKWETNYHDEKIQQYGSSQNLKDAIDSD' A
#
# COMPACT_ATOMS: atom_id res chain seq x y z
N MET A 1 1.41 -40.96 8.74
CA MET A 1 0.14 -40.28 9.09
C MET A 1 0.12 -38.97 8.32
N SER A 2 -0.89 -38.73 7.49
CA SER A 2 -1.01 -37.49 6.71
C SER A 2 -1.28 -36.31 7.66
N THR A 3 -0.47 -35.26 7.60
CA THR A 3 -0.61 -34.06 8.45
C THR A 3 -1.83 -33.20 8.10
N THR A 4 -2.46 -33.46 6.95
CA THR A 4 -3.60 -32.71 6.43
C THR A 4 -4.95 -33.42 6.60
N GLY A 5 -4.98 -34.64 7.15
CA GLY A 5 -6.23 -35.40 7.32
C GLY A 5 -6.88 -35.92 6.04
N ILE A 6 -6.23 -35.72 4.87
CA ILE A 6 -6.71 -36.22 3.58
C ILE A 6 -6.27 -37.68 3.41
N GLU A 7 -7.25 -38.60 3.37
CA GLU A 7 -7.01 -40.04 3.23
C GLU A 7 -7.29 -40.61 1.82
N ASN A 8 -7.98 -39.86 0.95
CA ASN A 8 -8.35 -40.30 -0.40
C ASN A 8 -8.34 -39.13 -1.40
N TRP A 9 -8.01 -39.38 -2.67
CA TRP A 9 -7.94 -38.35 -3.72
C TRP A 9 -9.29 -38.04 -4.37
N ALA A 10 -10.30 -38.90 -4.15
CA ALA A 10 -11.68 -38.71 -4.59
C ALA A 10 -12.55 -37.98 -3.55
N LEU A 11 -11.95 -37.11 -2.74
CA LEU A 11 -12.64 -36.28 -1.75
C LEU A 11 -13.21 -35.01 -2.38
N ASP A 12 -14.38 -34.56 -1.90
CA ASP A 12 -14.91 -33.25 -2.26
C ASP A 12 -14.10 -32.17 -1.53
N LEU A 13 -13.54 -31.23 -2.29
CA LEU A 13 -12.76 -30.12 -1.75
C LEU A 13 -13.58 -29.20 -0.85
N LYS A 14 -14.91 -29.26 -0.92
CA LYS A 14 -15.80 -28.56 0.02
C LYS A 14 -15.76 -29.14 1.44
N ASP A 15 -15.49 -30.44 1.57
CA ASP A 15 -15.47 -31.14 2.87
C ASP A 15 -14.09 -31.04 3.56
N VAL A 16 -13.08 -30.57 2.84
CA VAL A 16 -11.74 -30.30 3.38
C VAL A 16 -11.70 -28.88 3.93
N ALA A 17 -12.09 -28.74 5.20
CA ALA A 17 -11.90 -27.49 5.92
C ALA A 17 -10.38 -27.29 6.16
N GLN A 18 -9.80 -26.25 5.55
CA GLN A 18 -8.39 -25.81 5.65
C GLN A 18 -7.41 -26.40 4.61
N ILE A 19 -7.58 -26.01 3.35
CA ILE A 19 -6.58 -26.24 2.28
C ILE A 19 -5.37 -25.32 2.44
N TYR A 20 -5.55 -24.12 3.01
CA TYR A 20 -4.47 -23.15 3.17
C TYR A 20 -4.67 -22.24 4.40
N PRO A 21 -3.59 -21.62 4.92
CA PRO A 21 -3.69 -20.72 6.05
C PRO A 21 -4.63 -19.55 5.80
N PHE A 22 -5.35 -19.11 6.83
CA PHE A 22 -6.26 -17.95 6.77
C PHE A 22 -7.49 -18.11 5.85
N GLN A 23 -7.80 -19.33 5.41
CA GLN A 23 -9.06 -19.64 4.71
C GLN A 23 -10.28 -19.15 5.50
N GLY A 24 -11.21 -18.47 4.83
CA GLY A 24 -12.39 -17.83 5.45
C GLY A 24 -12.14 -16.44 6.02
N SER A 25 -10.89 -15.97 6.08
CA SER A 25 -10.54 -14.60 6.46
C SER A 25 -10.16 -13.71 5.28
N GLU A 26 -10.36 -14.18 4.04
CA GLU A 26 -9.98 -13.47 2.82
C GLU A 26 -10.59 -12.07 2.78
N GLY A 27 -11.87 -11.93 3.14
CA GLY A 27 -12.56 -10.65 3.17
C GLY A 27 -11.96 -9.67 4.18
N ASN A 28 -11.61 -10.14 5.38
CA ASN A 28 -11.00 -9.31 6.41
C ASN A 28 -9.60 -8.86 6.01
N LEU A 29 -8.77 -9.77 5.48
CA LEU A 29 -7.43 -9.47 4.99
C LEU A 29 -7.47 -8.50 3.81
N PHE A 30 -8.45 -8.65 2.91
CA PHE A 30 -8.69 -7.70 1.82
C PHE A 30 -9.01 -6.31 2.35
N ILE A 31 -9.92 -6.18 3.32
CA ILE A 31 -10.28 -4.89 3.90
C ILE A 31 -9.06 -4.23 4.57
N ILE A 32 -8.29 -4.99 5.35
CA ILE A 32 -7.07 -4.48 5.99
C ILE A 32 -6.06 -3.99 4.94
N GLY A 33 -5.82 -4.80 3.90
CA GLY A 33 -4.94 -4.42 2.80
C GLY A 33 -5.41 -3.16 2.09
N LEU A 34 -6.71 -3.08 1.79
CA LEU A 34 -7.33 -1.93 1.11
C LEU A 34 -7.20 -0.65 1.93
N VAL A 35 -7.54 -0.69 3.22
CA VAL A 35 -7.43 0.47 4.13
C VAL A 35 -5.98 0.92 4.26
N THR A 36 -5.05 -0.03 4.41
CA THR A 36 -3.62 0.27 4.50
C THR A 36 -3.10 0.91 3.22
N TRP A 37 -3.51 0.39 2.06
CA TRP A 37 -3.13 0.90 0.74
C TRP A 37 -3.66 2.33 0.50
N ILE A 38 -4.93 2.59 0.80
CA ILE A 38 -5.51 3.93 0.68
C ILE A 38 -4.85 4.90 1.66
N GLY A 39 -4.66 4.50 2.91
CA GLY A 39 -3.99 5.32 3.93
C GLY A 39 -2.56 5.69 3.53
N TRP A 40 -1.82 4.74 2.95
CA TRP A 40 -0.49 4.98 2.41
C TRP A 40 -0.49 6.03 1.29
N HIS A 41 -1.39 5.93 0.31
CA HIS A 41 -1.48 6.92 -0.77
C HIS A 41 -1.81 8.33 -0.27
N ILE A 42 -2.70 8.45 0.70
CA ILE A 42 -3.02 9.73 1.33
C ILE A 42 -1.79 10.33 2.03
N TRP A 43 -1.01 9.49 2.74
CA TRP A 43 0.23 9.91 3.36
C TRP A 43 1.26 10.37 2.33
N CYS A 44 1.49 9.59 1.28
CA CYS A 44 2.41 9.95 0.20
C CYS A 44 2.04 11.29 -0.44
N ALA A 45 0.76 11.49 -0.79
CA ALA A 45 0.29 12.74 -1.38
C ALA A 45 0.53 13.92 -0.45
N LYS A 46 0.21 13.80 0.84
CA LYS A 46 0.43 14.87 1.82
C LYS A 46 1.91 15.21 2.00
N TRP A 47 2.75 14.19 2.05
CA TRP A 47 4.20 14.37 2.19
C TRP A 47 4.79 15.04 0.96
N GLU A 48 4.36 14.62 -0.23
CA GLU A 48 4.77 15.21 -1.50
C GLU A 48 4.33 16.68 -1.63
N THR A 49 3.08 17.01 -1.27
CA THR A 49 2.61 18.40 -1.26
C THR A 49 3.46 19.27 -0.34
N ASN A 50 3.74 18.83 0.89
CA ASN A 50 4.57 19.60 1.83
C ASN A 50 5.98 19.83 1.27
N TYR A 51 6.58 18.82 0.65
CA TYR A 51 7.91 18.92 0.06
C TYR A 51 7.95 19.92 -1.10
N HIS A 52 6.95 19.88 -1.99
CA HIS A 52 6.89 20.80 -3.14
C HIS A 52 6.55 22.22 -2.72
N ASP A 53 5.71 22.44 -1.70
CA ASP A 53 5.40 23.78 -1.19
C ASP A 53 6.65 24.51 -0.68
N GLU A 54 7.55 23.81 0.03
CA GLU A 54 8.85 24.36 0.45
C GLU A 54 9.70 24.78 -0.76
N LYS A 55 9.71 23.97 -1.83
CA LYS A 55 10.47 24.25 -3.06
C LYS A 55 9.87 25.38 -3.89
N ILE A 56 8.53 25.47 -3.95
CA ILE A 56 7.83 26.57 -4.62
C ILE A 56 8.10 27.89 -3.88
N GLN A 57 8.15 27.90 -2.56
CA GLN A 57 8.53 29.11 -1.82
C GLN A 57 9.98 29.52 -2.08
N GLN A 58 10.90 28.55 -2.15
CA GLN A 58 12.31 28.81 -2.35
C GLN A 58 12.66 29.28 -3.78
N TYR A 59 12.02 28.71 -4.80
CA TYR A 59 12.40 28.90 -6.21
C TYR A 59 11.27 29.39 -7.13
N GLY A 60 10.03 29.47 -6.66
CA GLY A 60 8.85 29.67 -7.51
C GLY A 60 8.51 31.13 -7.87
N SER A 61 9.14 32.13 -7.24
CA SER A 61 8.92 33.53 -7.61
C SER A 61 9.92 33.96 -8.69
N SER A 62 9.45 34.66 -9.75
CA SER A 62 10.32 35.23 -10.79
C SER A 62 11.39 36.17 -10.22
N GLN A 63 11.20 36.68 -9.01
CA GLN A 63 12.17 37.53 -8.31
C GLN A 63 13.30 36.67 -7.72
N ASN A 64 12.95 35.61 -6.97
CA ASN A 64 13.92 34.70 -6.33
C ASN A 64 14.75 33.93 -7.37
N LEU A 65 14.14 33.59 -8.51
CA LEU A 65 14.81 32.94 -9.64
C LEU A 65 15.83 33.86 -10.31
N LYS A 66 15.52 35.16 -10.43
CA LYS A 66 16.46 36.16 -10.97
C LYS A 66 17.59 36.43 -9.99
N ASP A 67 17.28 36.61 -8.70
CA ASP A 67 18.29 36.83 -7.66
C ASP A 67 19.27 35.65 -7.56
N ALA A 68 18.79 34.41 -7.71
CA ALA A 68 19.65 33.22 -7.71
C ALA A 68 20.51 33.07 -8.98
N ILE A 69 20.06 33.61 -10.13
CA ILE A 69 20.81 33.59 -11.40
C ILE A 69 21.82 34.74 -11.46
N ASP A 70 21.48 35.91 -10.93
CA ASP A 70 22.37 37.09 -10.89
C ASP A 70 23.44 37.00 -9.79
N SER A 71 23.31 36.07 -8.84
CA SER A 71 24.28 35.86 -7.75
C SER A 71 25.47 34.95 -8.09
N ASP A 72 25.52 34.40 -9.30
CA ASP A 72 26.59 33.53 -9.83
C ASP A 72 27.49 34.30 -10.83
#